data_AF-A0A9J7LBP6-F1
#
_entry.id   AF-A0A9J7LBP6-F1
#
_cell.length_a   1.000
_cell.length_b   1.000
_cell.length_c   1.000
_cell.angle_alpha   90.00
_cell.angle_beta   90.00
_cell.angle_gamma   90.00
#
_symmetry.space_group_name_H-M   'P 1'
#
loop_
_entity.id
_entity.type
_entity.pdbx_description
1 polymer ?
#
loop_
_entity_poly.entity_id
_entity_poly.type
_entity_poly.pdbx_seq_one_letter_code
_entity_poly.pdbx_strand_id
1 'polypeptide(L)'
;MAYVIHPRESRPFSFLHPAMGEAKTHPTVTAFLYCKEHKDVQPGSSVGTTDVPAKTLPLGRSGPLPGCHRGGGGDGGLEVNSCPSGQKYMPHGTGMDSGYHKLMSETFRDTVSSKCDPFLRNKPLAVVLDKNQLETSGYAAALADITKEPVYVVEAYLNQPKEHNIRWTDGIMEVRDVEDQWHAVRAAFRYVTQKPWTRRNKLLAAMAYEDFNKQQGGTGLRIRTPRTFLRVTKAQIPTAVQALGGKAVIKVPYSNCGQGVYTVTSQKELDKLMALDLNYEKFIVQALVGHKNWSSSQWHHACTLPDEEGREYVFDTRLMVHATPDGFRPLCIFSRRAHLPLPDTLDGTEDSWEYLGTNLSIKDTIGAWQSDTERLLSVDNEPFEALGLSVENLVDGFVQTVMAATAIDKMCCRLVRPDNSFDFEEFAVLADDRKILEEIYDLSDTSDETSVVN
;
A
#
# COMPACT_ATOMS: atom_id res chain seq x y z
N MET A 1 -6.54 -25.42 -5.80
CA MET A 1 -7.50 -26.12 -4.93
C MET A 1 -7.48 -25.45 -3.56
N ALA A 2 -8.47 -25.68 -2.68
CA ALA A 2 -8.43 -25.15 -1.32
C ALA A 2 -7.96 -26.20 -0.31
N TYR A 3 -6.99 -25.84 0.54
CA TYR A 3 -6.63 -26.64 1.72
C TYR A 3 -7.10 -25.94 2.99
N VAL A 4 -7.18 -26.66 4.11
CA VAL A 4 -7.71 -26.12 5.37
C VAL A 4 -6.58 -25.91 6.37
N ILE A 5 -6.59 -24.76 7.06
CA ILE A 5 -5.78 -24.53 8.27
C ILE A 5 -6.69 -24.67 9.48
N HIS A 6 -6.34 -25.57 10.39
CA HIS A 6 -7.09 -25.79 11.62
C HIS A 6 -6.55 -24.97 12.81
N PRO A 7 -7.39 -24.60 13.78
CA PRO A 7 -6.94 -23.87 14.99
C PRO A 7 -5.87 -24.57 15.83
N ARG A 8 -5.69 -25.89 15.65
CA ARG A 8 -4.63 -26.65 16.36
C ARG A 8 -3.27 -26.51 15.68
N GLU A 9 -3.27 -26.16 14.40
CA GLU A 9 -2.09 -25.91 13.57
C GLU A 9 -1.65 -24.45 13.68
N SER A 10 -2.51 -23.56 14.18
CA SER A 10 -2.26 -22.13 14.39
C SER A 10 -1.46 -21.80 15.67
N ARG A 11 -0.68 -22.74 16.21
CA ARG A 11 0.22 -22.52 17.36
C ARG A 11 1.00 -21.21 17.19
N PRO A 12 1.36 -20.49 18.27
CA PRO A 12 1.73 -19.07 18.22
C PRO A 12 2.70 -18.82 17.08
N PHE A 13 2.25 -18.15 16.01
CA PHE A 13 3.01 -17.87 14.80
C PHE A 13 4.25 -16.96 15.04
N SER A 14 4.71 -16.85 16.28
CA SER A 14 5.98 -16.29 16.73
C SER A 14 7.21 -16.96 16.10
N PHE A 15 7.07 -18.10 15.41
CA PHE A 15 8.17 -18.83 14.76
C PHE A 15 8.39 -18.52 13.28
N LEU A 16 7.54 -17.72 12.61
CA LEU A 16 7.75 -17.40 11.19
C LEU A 16 8.88 -16.39 10.92
N HIS A 17 9.59 -15.92 11.95
CA HIS A 17 10.85 -15.21 11.76
C HIS A 17 11.95 -15.77 12.68
N PRO A 18 12.85 -16.63 12.18
CA PRO A 18 13.96 -17.18 12.97
C PRO A 18 14.96 -16.11 13.47
N ALA A 19 14.97 -14.92 12.86
CA ALA A 19 16.04 -13.93 13.10
C ALA A 19 15.79 -12.94 14.26
N MET A 20 14.68 -13.03 15.01
CA MET A 20 14.24 -11.90 15.86
C MET A 20 14.16 -12.23 17.37
N GLY A 21 14.87 -13.26 17.84
CA GLY A 21 14.78 -13.74 19.23
C GLY A 21 15.37 -12.83 20.32
N GLU A 22 16.02 -11.71 19.97
CA GLU A 22 16.70 -10.82 20.93
C GLU A 22 16.55 -9.31 20.62
N ALA A 23 15.84 -8.94 19.55
CA ALA A 23 15.74 -7.55 19.10
C ALA A 23 14.80 -6.72 20.01
N LYS A 24 15.18 -5.47 20.28
CA LYS A 24 14.41 -4.51 21.09
C LYS A 24 13.89 -3.38 20.20
N THR A 25 12.61 -3.03 20.35
CA THR A 25 11.99 -1.90 19.64
C THR A 25 12.64 -0.60 20.08
N HIS A 26 12.99 0.25 19.11
CA HIS A 26 13.57 1.56 19.37
C HIS A 26 12.67 2.40 20.31
N PRO A 27 13.23 3.11 21.31
CA PRO A 27 12.46 3.91 22.26
C PRO A 27 11.53 4.95 21.59
N THR A 28 11.96 5.60 20.51
CA THR A 28 11.12 6.52 19.72
C THR A 28 9.86 5.84 19.18
N VAL A 29 10.00 4.62 18.65
CA VAL A 29 8.88 3.85 18.11
C VAL A 29 7.96 3.41 19.25
N THR A 30 8.54 2.97 20.38
CA THR A 30 7.79 2.61 21.58
C THR A 30 6.99 3.81 22.11
N ALA A 31 7.61 4.99 22.20
CA ALA A 31 6.95 6.22 22.62
C ALA A 31 5.80 6.57 21.68
N PHE A 32 6.01 6.51 20.37
CA PHE A 32 4.95 6.77 19.38
C PHE A 32 3.76 5.80 19.51
N LEU A 33 4.00 4.51 19.73
CA LEU A 33 2.93 3.50 19.79
C LEU A 33 2.18 3.46 21.13
N TYR A 34 2.88 3.74 22.23
CA TYR A 34 2.37 3.54 23.58
C TYR A 34 2.24 4.84 24.40
N CYS A 35 2.28 6.00 23.74
CA CYS A 35 2.06 7.28 24.41
C CYS A 35 0.67 7.28 25.07
N LYS A 36 0.64 7.18 26.41
CA LYS A 36 -0.59 7.18 27.22
C LYS A 36 -1.34 8.52 27.18
N GLU A 37 -0.67 9.60 26.78
CA GLU A 37 -1.25 10.96 26.72
C GLU A 37 -2.19 11.19 25.53
N HIS A 38 -2.38 10.23 24.63
CA HIS A 38 -3.45 10.29 23.63
C HIS A 38 -4.86 10.22 24.24
N LYS A 39 -4.99 10.02 25.57
CA LYS A 39 -6.26 10.16 26.29
C LYS A 39 -6.64 11.62 26.59
N ASP A 40 -5.69 12.56 26.53
CA ASP A 40 -5.87 13.94 27.00
C ASP A 40 -5.78 15.00 25.89
N VAL A 41 -5.72 14.58 24.61
CA VAL A 41 -6.00 15.50 23.49
C VAL A 41 -7.49 15.83 23.55
N GLN A 42 -7.81 16.95 24.18
CA GLN A 42 -9.15 17.51 24.19
C GLN A 42 -9.68 17.64 22.75
N PRO A 43 -10.91 17.17 22.46
CA PRO A 43 -11.51 17.10 21.14
C PRO A 43 -11.94 18.50 20.64
N GLY A 44 -10.99 19.43 20.54
CA GLY A 44 -11.30 20.87 20.38
C GLY A 44 -10.97 21.48 19.02
N SER A 45 -10.14 20.86 18.17
CA SER A 45 -9.76 21.52 16.89
C SER A 45 -9.26 20.62 15.73
N SER A 46 -9.03 19.32 15.95
CA SER A 46 -8.63 18.35 14.89
C SER A 46 -9.66 17.23 14.63
N VAL A 47 -10.77 17.24 15.37
CA VAL A 47 -11.79 16.17 15.53
C VAL A 47 -12.49 15.75 14.23
N GLY A 48 -12.49 16.59 13.20
CA GLY A 48 -13.23 16.28 11.96
C GLY A 48 -12.62 15.17 11.09
N THR A 49 -11.37 14.76 11.31
CA THR A 49 -10.65 13.87 10.36
C THR A 49 -10.13 12.57 10.94
N THR A 50 -9.83 12.50 12.24
CA THR A 50 -9.36 11.27 12.92
C THR A 50 -10.50 10.42 13.48
N ASP A 51 -11.65 11.04 13.78
CA ASP A 51 -12.83 10.39 14.36
C ASP A 51 -13.87 10.00 13.30
N VAL A 52 -13.52 10.07 12.01
CA VAL A 52 -14.39 9.60 10.93
C VAL A 52 -14.21 8.08 10.82
N PRO A 53 -15.20 7.26 11.22
CA PRO A 53 -15.12 5.83 10.97
C PRO A 53 -15.02 5.61 9.46
N ALA A 54 -13.99 4.86 9.03
CA ALA A 54 -13.87 4.44 7.63
C ALA A 54 -15.14 3.67 7.25
N LYS A 55 -15.88 4.15 6.26
CA LYS A 55 -17.19 3.58 5.91
C LYS A 55 -17.05 2.39 4.98
N THR A 56 -16.07 2.41 4.08
CA THR A 56 -15.87 1.37 3.05
C THR A 56 -14.59 0.56 3.24
N LEU A 57 -13.63 1.04 4.03
CA LEU A 57 -12.30 0.44 4.17
C LEU A 57 -11.88 0.25 5.64
N PRO A 58 -12.39 -0.79 6.32
CA PRO A 58 -11.92 -1.12 7.68
C PRO A 58 -10.50 -1.72 7.70
N LEU A 59 -9.93 -2.11 6.54
CA LEU A 59 -8.69 -2.87 6.44
C LEU A 59 -7.44 -2.00 6.34
N GLY A 60 -6.34 -2.47 6.96
CA GLY A 60 -5.08 -1.74 7.12
C GLY A 60 -4.46 -1.29 5.80
N ARG A 61 -4.06 -0.01 5.75
CA ARG A 61 -3.35 0.61 4.63
C ARG A 61 -2.01 1.13 5.11
N SER A 62 -0.98 1.01 4.29
CA SER A 62 0.30 1.69 4.53
C SER A 62 0.52 2.86 3.61
N GLY A 63 1.41 3.77 3.98
CA GLY A 63 1.97 4.72 3.03
C GLY A 63 3.48 4.76 3.11
N PRO A 64 4.23 4.64 1.98
CA PRO A 64 5.56 5.23 1.89
C PRO A 64 5.48 6.70 2.26
N LEU A 65 6.13 7.06 3.34
CA LEU A 65 6.57 8.40 3.62
C LEU A 65 8.03 8.49 3.18
N PRO A 66 8.37 8.97 1.97
CA PRO A 66 9.71 9.50 1.76
C PRO A 66 9.99 10.55 2.84
N GLY A 67 11.03 10.34 3.63
CA GLY A 67 11.54 11.38 4.52
C GLY A 67 11.98 12.55 3.67
N CYS A 68 11.30 13.69 3.79
CA CYS A 68 11.66 14.90 3.06
C CYS A 68 11.94 16.06 4.04
N HIS A 69 12.56 17.13 3.57
CA HIS A 69 12.73 18.37 4.33
C HIS A 69 12.28 19.56 3.48
N ARG A 70 11.68 20.56 4.14
CA ARG A 70 11.37 21.87 3.55
C ARG A 70 11.89 22.95 4.50
N GLY A 71 13.05 23.53 4.18
CA GLY A 71 13.59 24.68 4.93
C GLY A 71 13.82 24.44 6.43
N GLY A 72 14.74 23.53 6.78
CA GLY A 72 15.24 23.34 8.15
C GLY A 72 14.38 22.47 9.07
N GLY A 73 13.15 22.12 8.69
CA GLY A 73 12.32 21.12 9.37
C GLY A 73 12.07 19.90 8.48
N GLY A 74 12.05 18.71 9.07
CA GLY A 74 11.71 17.46 8.41
C GLY A 74 10.20 17.32 8.18
N ASP A 75 9.80 17.27 6.90
CA ASP A 75 8.42 17.14 6.45
C ASP A 75 8.24 15.79 5.73
N GLY A 76 7.27 14.97 6.13
CA GLY A 76 6.92 13.76 5.37
C GLY A 76 6.16 14.08 4.07
N GLY A 77 6.59 13.55 2.93
CA GLY A 77 5.76 13.43 1.72
C GLY A 77 5.10 12.05 1.71
N LEU A 78 3.87 11.88 1.21
CA LEU A 78 3.16 10.60 1.28
C LEU A 78 2.87 9.99 -0.11
N GLU A 79 3.10 8.69 -0.23
CA GLU A 79 2.50 7.81 -1.22
C GLU A 79 1.81 6.67 -0.44
N VAL A 80 0.70 6.07 -0.92
CA VAL A 80 -0.02 4.99 -0.20
C VAL A 80 0.27 3.62 -0.83
N ASN A 81 0.68 2.64 -0.02
CA ASN A 81 1.04 1.27 -0.41
C ASN A 81 0.38 0.21 0.51
N SER A 82 0.24 -1.03 0.02
CA SER A 82 0.07 -2.31 0.74
C SER A 82 -0.88 -2.50 1.96
N CYS A 83 -1.47 -3.69 2.00
CA CYS A 83 -1.92 -4.39 3.21
C CYS A 83 -0.68 -4.79 4.04
N PRO A 84 -0.73 -4.89 5.37
CA PRO A 84 0.44 -5.28 6.15
C PRO A 84 1.00 -6.63 5.72
N SER A 85 2.33 -6.68 5.70
CA SER A 85 3.07 -7.90 5.48
C SER A 85 3.34 -8.44 6.89
N GLY A 86 2.52 -9.34 7.43
CA GLY A 86 2.42 -9.53 8.89
C GLY A 86 3.65 -10.20 9.53
N GLN A 87 4.48 -10.85 8.74
CA GLN A 87 5.80 -11.41 9.09
C GLN A 87 6.92 -10.36 9.05
N LYS A 88 6.62 -9.25 8.41
CA LYS A 88 7.53 -8.23 7.96
C LYS A 88 7.17 -6.99 8.78
N TYR A 89 7.91 -6.83 9.88
CA TYR A 89 8.21 -5.51 10.44
C TYR A 89 7.20 -4.93 11.43
N MET A 90 6.87 -5.68 12.46
CA MET A 90 6.10 -5.17 13.59
C MET A 90 7.04 -4.78 14.75
N PRO A 91 6.76 -3.67 15.46
CA PRO A 91 7.40 -3.40 16.75
C PRO A 91 7.13 -4.55 17.72
N HIS A 92 8.17 -4.97 18.45
CA HIS A 92 8.14 -6.09 19.38
C HIS A 92 7.03 -5.93 20.43
N GLY A 93 6.09 -6.86 20.43
CA GLY A 93 5.20 -7.14 21.56
C GLY A 93 5.61 -8.45 22.23
N THR A 94 5.30 -8.61 23.51
CA THR A 94 5.50 -9.87 24.23
C THR A 94 4.46 -10.91 23.77
N GLY A 95 4.80 -11.83 22.86
CA GLY A 95 3.95 -12.99 22.51
C GLY A 95 3.24 -12.89 21.15
N MET A 96 2.03 -13.48 21.06
CA MET A 96 1.19 -13.65 19.84
C MET A 96 0.75 -12.34 19.13
N ASP A 97 1.33 -11.19 19.46
CA ASP A 97 1.08 -9.87 18.87
C ASP A 97 1.74 -9.69 17.49
N SER A 98 1.54 -10.66 16.59
CA SER A 98 1.93 -10.48 15.18
C SER A 98 1.00 -9.49 14.48
N GLY A 99 1.50 -8.81 13.45
CA GLY A 99 0.70 -7.86 12.65
C GLY A 99 -0.51 -8.51 11.99
N TYR A 100 -0.42 -9.81 11.69
CA TYR A 100 -1.54 -10.63 11.23
C TYR A 100 -2.67 -10.66 12.27
N HIS A 101 -2.33 -11.01 13.52
CA HIS A 101 -3.31 -11.10 14.60
C HIS A 101 -3.97 -9.77 14.89
N LYS A 102 -3.17 -8.71 15.04
CA LYS A 102 -3.67 -7.37 15.32
C LYS A 102 -4.62 -6.87 14.22
N LEU A 103 -4.23 -7.02 12.94
CA LEU A 103 -5.12 -6.64 11.84
C LEU A 103 -6.43 -7.44 11.89
N MET A 104 -6.32 -8.77 11.96
CA MET A 104 -7.49 -9.64 11.89
C MET A 104 -8.44 -9.43 13.07
N SER A 105 -7.90 -9.28 14.28
CA SER A 105 -8.70 -9.11 15.50
C SER A 105 -9.41 -7.77 15.56
N GLU A 106 -8.74 -6.68 15.15
CA GLU A 106 -9.28 -5.32 15.28
C GLU A 106 -10.09 -4.85 14.06
N THR A 107 -9.95 -5.49 12.89
CA THR A 107 -10.63 -5.05 11.65
C THR A 107 -11.56 -6.08 11.03
N PHE A 108 -11.19 -7.36 11.04
CA PHE A 108 -11.92 -8.40 10.31
C PHE A 108 -12.85 -9.21 11.23
N ARG A 109 -12.53 -9.32 12.52
CA ARG A 109 -13.31 -10.08 13.51
C ARG A 109 -14.79 -9.70 13.55
N ASP A 110 -15.10 -8.41 13.61
CA ASP A 110 -16.49 -7.93 13.65
C ASP A 110 -17.23 -8.22 12.34
N THR A 111 -16.52 -8.13 11.21
CA THR A 111 -17.05 -8.44 9.87
C THR A 111 -17.51 -9.90 9.80
N VAL A 112 -16.72 -10.82 10.35
CA VAL A 112 -17.02 -12.27 10.29
C VAL A 112 -17.92 -12.78 11.42
N SER A 113 -18.31 -11.90 12.35
CA SER A 113 -19.14 -12.24 13.52
C SER A 113 -20.43 -11.44 13.55
N SER A 114 -20.41 -10.22 14.09
CA SER A 114 -21.60 -9.40 14.36
C SER A 114 -22.23 -8.81 13.09
N LYS A 115 -21.42 -8.46 12.08
CA LYS A 115 -21.89 -7.89 10.81
C LYS A 115 -22.20 -8.94 9.72
N CYS A 116 -21.90 -10.21 10.00
CA CYS A 116 -22.13 -11.29 9.07
C CYS A 116 -23.64 -11.60 8.95
N ASP A 117 -24.09 -11.87 7.72
CA ASP A 117 -25.45 -12.31 7.43
C ASP A 117 -25.80 -13.53 8.33
N PRO A 118 -26.92 -13.48 9.08
CA PRO A 118 -27.34 -14.59 9.93
C PRO A 118 -27.41 -15.95 9.21
N PHE A 119 -27.78 -15.97 7.92
CA PHE A 119 -27.86 -17.19 7.12
C PHE A 119 -26.47 -17.80 6.84
N LEU A 120 -25.44 -16.96 6.75
CA LEU A 120 -24.07 -17.37 6.48
C LEU A 120 -23.26 -17.62 7.75
N ARG A 121 -23.76 -17.26 8.93
CA ARG A 121 -22.96 -17.28 10.18
C ARG A 121 -22.25 -18.60 10.48
N ASN A 122 -22.84 -19.73 10.11
CA ASN A 122 -22.27 -21.07 10.33
C ASN A 122 -21.44 -21.61 9.15
N LYS A 123 -21.29 -20.82 8.08
CA LYS A 123 -20.51 -21.18 6.90
C LYS A 123 -19.03 -20.89 7.13
N PRO A 124 -18.10 -21.63 6.50
CA PRO A 124 -16.67 -21.49 6.72
C PRO A 124 -16.10 -20.13 6.30
N LEU A 125 -14.87 -19.87 6.76
CA LEU A 125 -14.07 -18.72 6.37
C LEU A 125 -13.05 -19.12 5.30
N ALA A 126 -12.66 -18.15 4.48
CA ALA A 126 -11.62 -18.35 3.47
C ALA A 126 -10.56 -17.26 3.47
N VAL A 127 -9.37 -17.62 3.01
CA VAL A 127 -8.32 -16.70 2.59
C VAL A 127 -7.90 -17.06 1.17
N VAL A 128 -7.87 -16.08 0.27
CA VAL A 128 -7.54 -16.29 -1.14
C VAL A 128 -6.03 -16.13 -1.36
N LEU A 129 -5.41 -17.19 -1.89
CA LEU A 129 -3.99 -17.27 -2.25
C LEU A 129 -3.80 -17.05 -3.76
N ASP A 130 -3.15 -15.96 -4.14
CA ASP A 130 -2.84 -15.66 -5.56
C ASP A 130 -1.35 -15.71 -5.93
N LYS A 131 -0.44 -15.55 -4.94
CA LYS A 131 1.01 -15.58 -5.14
C LYS A 131 1.77 -15.75 -3.83
N ASN A 132 1.37 -14.98 -2.81
CA ASN A 132 2.15 -14.85 -1.59
C ASN A 132 1.70 -15.86 -0.54
N GLN A 133 2.16 -17.11 -0.67
CA GLN A 133 1.79 -18.20 0.24
C GLN A 133 2.08 -17.86 1.70
N LEU A 134 3.18 -17.16 1.95
CA LEU A 134 3.65 -16.85 3.30
C LEU A 134 2.77 -15.82 4.02
N GLU A 135 2.40 -14.73 3.35
CA GLU A 135 1.44 -13.77 3.90
C GLU A 135 0.05 -14.38 4.05
N THR A 136 -0.38 -15.11 3.02
CA THR A 136 -1.73 -15.68 2.97
C THR A 136 -1.92 -16.72 4.07
N SER A 137 -0.93 -17.60 4.28
CA SER A 137 -0.97 -18.60 5.35
C SER A 137 -0.88 -17.95 6.73
N GLY A 138 -0.09 -16.89 6.90
CA GLY A 138 -0.02 -16.11 8.14
C GLY A 138 -1.38 -15.51 8.53
N TYR A 139 -2.08 -14.91 7.56
CA TYR A 139 -3.44 -14.40 7.77
C TYR A 139 -4.47 -15.49 8.05
N ALA A 140 -4.42 -16.59 7.31
CA ALA A 140 -5.33 -17.71 7.51
C ALA A 140 -5.15 -18.35 8.89
N ALA A 141 -3.91 -18.51 9.35
CA ALA A 141 -3.62 -19.03 10.68
C ALA A 141 -4.05 -18.06 11.79
N ALA A 142 -3.78 -16.75 11.64
CA ALA A 142 -4.25 -15.75 12.60
C ALA A 142 -5.77 -15.76 12.70
N LEU A 143 -6.46 -15.87 11.56
CA LEU A 143 -7.92 -15.93 11.52
C LEU A 143 -8.46 -17.22 12.16
N ALA A 144 -7.85 -18.38 11.87
CA ALA A 144 -8.22 -19.66 12.46
C ALA A 144 -8.05 -19.64 13.99
N ASP A 145 -6.97 -19.02 14.48
CA ASP A 145 -6.76 -18.87 15.92
C ASP A 145 -7.74 -17.87 16.56
N ILE A 146 -8.01 -16.72 15.93
CA ILE A 146 -8.93 -15.70 16.49
C ILE A 146 -10.36 -16.24 16.59
N THR A 147 -10.79 -16.99 15.58
CA THR A 147 -12.17 -17.50 15.47
C THR A 147 -12.33 -18.87 16.12
N LYS A 148 -11.22 -19.60 16.34
CA LYS A 148 -11.21 -21.01 16.76
C LYS A 148 -11.97 -21.91 15.77
N GLU A 149 -11.94 -21.54 14.50
CA GLU A 149 -12.61 -22.25 13.40
C GLU A 149 -11.63 -22.62 12.29
N PRO A 150 -11.90 -23.68 11.50
CA PRO A 150 -11.12 -23.97 10.30
C PRO A 150 -11.25 -22.86 9.25
N VAL A 151 -10.15 -22.56 8.56
CA VAL A 151 -10.09 -21.55 7.50
C VAL A 151 -9.59 -22.19 6.21
N TYR A 152 -10.34 -22.04 5.12
CA TYR A 152 -9.91 -22.47 3.79
C TYR A 152 -8.85 -21.51 3.24
N VAL A 153 -7.74 -22.02 2.75
CA VAL A 153 -6.78 -21.29 1.91
C VAL A 153 -7.03 -21.70 0.47
N VAL A 154 -7.58 -20.78 -0.32
CA VAL A 154 -8.09 -21.07 -1.67
C VAL A 154 -7.15 -20.50 -2.71
N GLU A 155 -6.53 -21.36 -3.50
CA GLU A 155 -5.69 -20.93 -4.61
C GLU A 155 -6.52 -20.32 -5.75
N ALA A 156 -6.18 -19.10 -6.15
CA ALA A 156 -6.81 -18.38 -7.25
C ALA A 156 -5.74 -17.66 -8.09
N TYR A 157 -5.25 -18.35 -9.13
CA TYR A 157 -4.21 -17.84 -10.01
C TYR A 157 -4.81 -17.30 -11.32
N LEU A 158 -4.20 -16.27 -11.91
CA LEU A 158 -4.72 -15.59 -13.11
C LEU A 158 -4.79 -16.46 -14.37
N ASN A 159 -3.96 -17.50 -14.44
CA ASN A 159 -3.93 -18.43 -15.58
C ASN A 159 -4.95 -19.58 -15.44
N GLN A 160 -5.73 -19.60 -14.35
CA GLN A 160 -6.78 -20.60 -14.17
C GLN A 160 -8.06 -20.13 -14.87
N PRO A 161 -8.88 -21.08 -15.36
CA PRO A 161 -10.21 -20.76 -15.88
C PRO A 161 -11.06 -19.97 -14.88
N LYS A 162 -12.03 -19.19 -15.39
CA LYS A 162 -13.10 -18.64 -14.56
C LYS A 162 -13.76 -19.79 -13.78
N GLU A 163 -14.15 -19.51 -12.55
CA GLU A 163 -14.82 -20.49 -11.67
C GLU A 163 -14.02 -21.77 -11.33
N HIS A 164 -12.69 -21.73 -11.43
CA HIS A 164 -11.88 -22.91 -11.16
C HIS A 164 -11.87 -23.34 -9.68
N ASN A 165 -11.58 -22.45 -8.74
CA ASN A 165 -11.57 -22.76 -7.29
C ASN A 165 -12.52 -21.86 -6.48
N ILE A 166 -13.07 -20.83 -7.12
CA ILE A 166 -13.98 -19.84 -6.53
C ILE A 166 -15.08 -19.62 -7.54
N ARG A 167 -16.34 -19.74 -7.13
CA ARG A 167 -17.50 -19.35 -7.94
C ARG A 167 -18.46 -18.49 -7.13
N TRP A 168 -19.43 -17.87 -7.79
CA TRP A 168 -20.45 -17.05 -7.15
C TRP A 168 -21.84 -17.59 -7.47
N THR A 169 -22.60 -17.93 -6.44
CA THR A 169 -23.98 -18.44 -6.56
C THR A 169 -24.87 -17.50 -5.77
N ASP A 170 -25.80 -16.81 -6.44
CA ASP A 170 -26.73 -15.84 -5.82
C ASP A 170 -26.02 -14.78 -4.93
N GLY A 171 -24.86 -14.29 -5.39
CA GLY A 171 -24.06 -13.31 -4.67
C GLY A 171 -23.24 -13.87 -3.50
N ILE A 172 -23.29 -15.17 -3.25
CA ILE A 172 -22.50 -15.87 -2.22
C ILE A 172 -21.28 -16.50 -2.87
N MET A 173 -20.10 -16.23 -2.31
CA MET A 173 -18.85 -16.86 -2.73
C MET A 173 -18.84 -18.32 -2.27
N GLU A 174 -18.49 -19.23 -3.18
CA GLU A 174 -18.27 -20.64 -2.88
C GLU A 174 -16.83 -21.03 -3.26
N VAL A 175 -16.22 -21.91 -2.46
CA VAL A 175 -14.84 -22.36 -2.63
C VAL A 175 -14.79 -23.88 -2.82
N ARG A 176 -13.91 -24.33 -3.71
CA ARG A 176 -13.73 -25.75 -4.01
C ARG A 176 -12.59 -26.35 -3.20
N ASP A 177 -12.88 -27.38 -2.42
CA ASP A 177 -11.88 -28.10 -1.63
C ASP A 177 -11.10 -29.15 -2.45
N VAL A 178 -10.26 -29.94 -1.77
CA VAL A 178 -9.46 -31.01 -2.39
C VAL A 178 -10.27 -32.24 -2.80
N GLU A 179 -11.52 -32.37 -2.33
CA GLU A 179 -12.45 -33.46 -2.66
C GLU A 179 -13.46 -33.05 -3.75
N ASP A 180 -13.21 -31.93 -4.44
CA ASP A 180 -14.10 -31.31 -5.43
C ASP A 180 -15.49 -30.91 -4.87
N GLN A 181 -15.61 -30.72 -3.55
CA GLN A 181 -16.83 -30.21 -2.93
C GLN A 181 -16.83 -28.69 -2.86
N TRP A 182 -18.01 -28.10 -3.07
CA TRP A 182 -18.22 -26.66 -3.03
C TRP A 182 -18.78 -26.22 -1.68
N HIS A 183 -18.12 -25.24 -1.07
CA HIS A 183 -18.49 -24.69 0.23
C HIS A 183 -18.80 -23.21 0.10
N ALA A 184 -20.04 -22.82 0.39
CA ALA A 184 -20.37 -21.42 0.61
C ALA A 184 -19.53 -20.88 1.78
N VAL A 185 -18.93 -19.69 1.61
CA VAL A 185 -18.12 -19.05 2.66
C VAL A 185 -18.80 -17.80 3.17
N ARG A 186 -18.73 -17.57 4.48
CA ARG A 186 -19.38 -16.40 5.10
C ARG A 186 -18.58 -15.11 4.95
N ALA A 187 -17.27 -15.26 4.80
CA ALA A 187 -16.35 -14.17 4.54
C ALA A 187 -15.04 -14.73 3.97
N ALA A 188 -14.43 -13.93 3.11
CA ALA A 188 -13.11 -14.21 2.56
C ALA A 188 -12.17 -13.02 2.79
N PHE A 189 -10.94 -13.30 3.17
CA PHE A 189 -9.86 -12.32 3.16
C PHE A 189 -8.95 -12.54 1.97
N ARG A 190 -8.42 -11.48 1.38
CA ARG A 190 -7.43 -11.58 0.30
C ARG A 190 -6.28 -10.63 0.55
N TYR A 191 -5.06 -11.16 0.53
CA TYR A 191 -3.86 -10.36 0.48
C TYR A 191 -3.60 -9.91 -0.96
N VAL A 192 -3.86 -8.64 -1.25
CA VAL A 192 -3.94 -8.12 -2.62
C VAL A 192 -2.53 -7.84 -3.20
N THR A 193 -2.09 -8.63 -4.19
CA THR A 193 -0.76 -8.48 -4.81
C THR A 193 -0.68 -8.46 -6.36
N GLN A 194 -1.72 -8.86 -7.11
CA GLN A 194 -1.67 -9.14 -8.56
C GLN A 194 -2.46 -8.15 -9.46
N LYS A 195 -2.50 -8.35 -10.80
CA LYS A 195 -3.47 -7.77 -11.76
C LYS A 195 -4.78 -8.59 -11.76
N PRO A 196 -5.82 -8.24 -12.53
CA PRO A 196 -6.16 -6.90 -13.06
C PRO A 196 -6.96 -6.08 -12.05
N TRP A 197 -7.82 -6.73 -11.27
CA TRP A 197 -8.64 -6.17 -10.17
C TRP A 197 -7.89 -6.01 -8.83
N THR A 198 -6.57 -6.26 -8.80
CA THR A 198 -5.79 -6.34 -7.56
C THR A 198 -4.63 -5.35 -7.45
N ARG A 199 -4.67 -4.26 -8.24
CA ARG A 199 -3.65 -3.22 -8.18
C ARG A 199 -4.20 -1.92 -7.62
N ARG A 200 -3.38 -1.26 -6.81
CA ARG A 200 -3.65 0.09 -6.32
C ARG A 200 -3.68 1.05 -7.50
N ASN A 201 -4.70 1.89 -7.55
CA ASN A 201 -4.85 2.91 -8.57
C ASN A 201 -4.23 4.22 -8.06
N LYS A 202 -2.97 4.50 -8.45
CA LYS A 202 -2.28 5.73 -8.03
C LYS A 202 -2.95 6.99 -8.57
N LEU A 203 -3.63 6.89 -9.72
CA LEU A 203 -4.32 8.04 -10.34
C LEU A 203 -5.49 8.45 -9.46
N LEU A 204 -6.38 7.50 -9.14
CA LEU A 204 -7.52 7.78 -8.28
C LEU A 204 -7.08 8.20 -6.86
N ALA A 205 -5.99 7.63 -6.34
CA ALA A 205 -5.43 8.08 -5.07
C ALA A 205 -4.95 9.54 -5.12
N ALA A 206 -4.23 9.93 -6.17
CA ALA A 206 -3.78 11.32 -6.34
C ALA A 206 -4.97 12.29 -6.50
N MET A 207 -6.00 11.90 -7.27
CA MET A 207 -7.24 12.67 -7.38
C MET A 207 -7.94 12.81 -6.02
N ALA A 208 -8.02 11.73 -5.25
CA ALA A 208 -8.59 11.75 -3.91
C ALA A 208 -7.85 12.71 -2.98
N TYR A 209 -6.52 12.79 -3.07
CA TYR A 209 -5.73 13.73 -2.28
C TYR A 209 -5.98 15.18 -2.66
N GLU A 210 -6.12 15.46 -3.96
CA GLU A 210 -6.47 16.79 -4.44
C GLU A 210 -7.86 17.22 -3.95
N ASP A 211 -8.85 16.34 -4.05
CA ASP A 211 -10.21 16.61 -3.58
C ASP A 211 -10.27 16.80 -2.07
N PHE A 212 -9.54 15.97 -1.30
CA PHE A 212 -9.39 16.14 0.14
C PHE A 212 -8.78 17.51 0.47
N ASN A 213 -7.68 17.88 -0.19
CA ASN A 213 -7.00 19.15 0.06
C ASN A 213 -7.88 20.37 -0.28
N LYS A 214 -8.72 20.28 -1.32
CA LYS A 214 -9.71 21.33 -1.63
C LYS A 214 -10.78 21.44 -0.53
N GLN A 215 -11.28 20.30 -0.05
CA GLN A 215 -12.28 20.25 1.03
C GLN A 215 -11.74 20.74 2.38
N GLN A 216 -10.45 20.54 2.66
CA GLN A 216 -9.78 21.01 3.88
C GLN A 216 -9.25 22.45 3.77
N GLY A 217 -9.58 23.17 2.69
CA GLY A 217 -9.15 24.55 2.52
C GLY A 217 -9.46 25.42 3.75
N GLY A 218 -8.44 26.07 4.30
CA GLY A 218 -8.56 26.95 5.46
C GLY A 218 -8.39 26.30 6.83
N THR A 219 -8.32 24.97 6.94
CA THR A 219 -8.12 24.29 8.24
C THR A 219 -6.64 24.12 8.63
N GLY A 220 -5.73 24.30 7.66
CA GLY A 220 -4.31 23.99 7.82
C GLY A 220 -3.95 22.52 7.57
N LEU A 221 -4.95 21.61 7.52
CA LEU A 221 -4.74 20.21 7.16
C LEU A 221 -4.55 20.05 5.65
N ARG A 222 -3.49 19.35 5.26
CA ARG A 222 -3.17 19.09 3.86
C ARG A 222 -2.34 17.83 3.70
N ILE A 223 -2.74 16.97 2.77
CA ILE A 223 -1.94 15.86 2.27
C ILE A 223 -0.82 16.44 1.40
N ARG A 224 0.42 16.17 1.80
CA ARG A 224 1.62 16.73 1.15
C ARG A 224 2.10 15.78 0.04
N THR A 225 2.02 16.26 -1.20
CA THR A 225 2.54 15.58 -2.38
C THR A 225 3.37 16.54 -3.23
N PRO A 226 4.46 16.05 -3.89
CA PRO A 226 5.16 16.80 -4.94
C PRO A 226 4.17 17.30 -6.00
N ARG A 227 4.50 18.42 -6.64
CA ARG A 227 3.69 18.93 -7.76
C ARG A 227 3.49 17.80 -8.78
N THR A 228 2.25 17.49 -9.12
CA THR A 228 1.90 16.30 -9.90
C THR A 228 0.99 16.68 -11.06
N PHE A 229 1.30 16.16 -12.24
CA PHE A 229 0.42 16.16 -13.40
C PHE A 229 -0.23 14.78 -13.54
N LEU A 230 -1.55 14.77 -13.63
CA LEU A 230 -2.37 13.56 -13.76
C LEU A 230 -2.80 13.36 -15.21
N ARG A 231 -3.10 12.11 -15.58
CA ARG A 231 -3.60 11.73 -16.92
C ARG A 231 -2.72 12.21 -18.08
N VAL A 232 -1.41 12.25 -17.87
CA VAL A 232 -0.45 12.64 -18.91
C VAL A 232 -0.33 11.50 -19.91
N THR A 233 -0.51 11.77 -21.20
CA THR A 233 -0.26 10.75 -22.25
C THR A 233 1.23 10.57 -22.45
N LYS A 234 1.67 9.42 -23.00
CA LYS A 234 3.10 9.17 -23.26
C LYS A 234 3.75 10.30 -24.07
N ALA A 235 3.08 10.79 -25.11
CA ALA A 235 3.56 11.89 -25.95
C ALA A 235 3.71 13.24 -25.21
N GLN A 236 2.95 13.45 -24.13
CA GLN A 236 3.01 14.65 -23.30
C GLN A 236 4.08 14.58 -22.19
N ILE A 237 4.67 13.42 -21.93
CA ILE A 237 5.68 13.24 -20.87
C ILE A 237 6.83 14.26 -21.00
N PRO A 238 7.47 14.46 -22.18
CA PRO A 238 8.58 15.42 -22.31
C PRO A 238 8.20 16.85 -21.90
N THR A 239 7.02 17.32 -22.34
CA THR A 239 6.51 18.65 -21.99
C THR A 239 6.21 18.76 -20.49
N ALA A 240 5.63 17.72 -19.89
CA ALA A 240 5.38 17.68 -18.45
C ALA A 240 6.68 17.70 -17.64
N VAL A 241 7.70 16.96 -18.07
CA VAL A 241 9.04 16.95 -17.45
C VAL A 241 9.67 18.34 -17.54
N GLN A 242 9.60 19.00 -18.69
CA GLN A 242 10.11 20.36 -18.87
C GLN A 242 9.38 21.37 -17.95
N ALA A 243 8.06 21.25 -17.81
CA ALA A 243 7.26 22.10 -16.90
C ALA A 243 7.59 21.91 -15.41
N LEU A 244 8.26 20.81 -15.06
CA LEU A 244 8.81 20.53 -13.73
C LEU A 244 10.29 20.92 -13.61
N GLY A 245 10.90 21.60 -14.59
CA GLY A 245 12.31 21.97 -14.52
C GLY A 245 13.27 20.85 -14.95
N GLY A 246 12.81 19.95 -15.82
CA GLY A 246 13.65 18.96 -16.51
C GLY A 246 13.86 17.65 -15.77
N LYS A 247 13.33 17.50 -14.55
CA LYS A 247 13.43 16.27 -13.77
C LYS A 247 12.09 15.85 -13.19
N ALA A 248 11.78 14.56 -13.22
CA ALA A 248 10.49 14.06 -12.78
C ALA A 248 10.55 12.58 -12.38
N VAL A 249 9.49 12.14 -11.70
CA VAL A 249 9.14 10.73 -11.53
C VAL A 249 7.89 10.45 -12.34
N ILE A 250 7.97 9.47 -13.24
CA ILE A 250 6.86 9.00 -14.07
C ILE A 250 6.34 7.69 -13.48
N LYS A 251 5.05 7.61 -13.20
CA LYS A 251 4.41 6.44 -12.61
C LYS A 251 3.30 5.94 -13.52
N VAL A 252 3.36 4.65 -13.86
CA VAL A 252 2.24 3.88 -14.37
C VAL A 252 1.21 3.77 -13.24
N PRO A 253 -0.02 4.29 -13.42
CA PRO A 253 -1.00 4.40 -12.33
C PRO A 253 -1.34 3.05 -11.70
N TYR A 254 -1.40 2.01 -12.52
CA TYR A 254 -1.91 0.69 -12.18
C TYR A 254 -0.79 -0.35 -11.91
N SER A 255 0.46 0.06 -11.68
CA SER A 255 1.56 -0.88 -11.37
C SER A 255 1.89 -0.93 -9.86
N ASN A 256 2.62 -1.96 -9.40
CA ASN A 256 2.96 -2.17 -7.98
C ASN A 256 4.43 -2.61 -7.80
N CYS A 257 4.93 -2.64 -6.55
CA CYS A 257 6.25 -3.12 -6.16
C CYS A 257 7.42 -2.41 -6.88
N GLY A 258 7.30 -1.10 -7.09
CA GLY A 258 8.30 -0.32 -7.81
C GLY A 258 8.31 -0.52 -9.33
N GLN A 259 7.50 -1.43 -9.85
CA GLN A 259 7.38 -1.61 -11.29
C GLN A 259 6.57 -0.47 -11.90
N GLY A 260 6.97 -0.04 -13.10
CA GLY A 260 6.33 1.09 -13.78
C GLY A 260 6.52 2.41 -13.05
N VAL A 261 7.59 2.56 -12.27
CA VAL A 261 8.05 3.85 -11.75
C VAL A 261 9.40 4.12 -12.40
N TYR A 262 9.54 5.31 -12.97
CA TYR A 262 10.73 5.72 -13.71
C TYR A 262 11.16 7.09 -13.21
N THR A 263 12.44 7.24 -12.90
CA THR A 263 13.06 8.53 -12.59
C THR A 263 13.67 9.10 -13.87
N VAL A 264 13.52 10.40 -14.05
CA VAL A 264 14.13 11.17 -15.14
C VAL A 264 14.90 12.31 -14.51
N THR A 265 16.22 12.22 -14.62
CA THR A 265 17.19 13.23 -14.17
C THR A 265 18.06 13.74 -15.32
N SER A 266 18.05 13.05 -16.47
CA SER A 266 18.79 13.42 -17.68
C SER A 266 17.98 13.12 -18.95
N GLN A 267 18.41 13.69 -20.08
CA GLN A 267 17.80 13.40 -21.39
C GLN A 267 17.93 11.92 -21.77
N LYS A 268 19.04 11.27 -21.38
CA LYS A 268 19.27 9.83 -21.61
C LYS A 268 18.19 8.97 -20.96
N GLU A 269 17.82 9.27 -19.71
CA GLU A 269 16.75 8.55 -19.02
C GLU A 269 15.37 8.82 -19.63
N LEU A 270 15.13 10.06 -20.06
CA LEU A 270 13.89 10.41 -20.77
C LEU A 270 13.77 9.64 -22.09
N ASP A 271 14.82 9.60 -22.91
CA ASP A 271 14.83 8.88 -24.18
C ASP A 271 14.63 7.37 -23.96
N LYS A 272 15.30 6.80 -22.95
CA LYS A 272 15.13 5.41 -22.53
C LYS A 272 13.68 5.12 -22.16
N LEU A 273 13.05 5.98 -21.36
CA LEU A 273 11.63 5.86 -20.98
C LEU A 273 10.71 5.93 -22.21
N MET A 274 10.95 6.88 -23.10
CA MET A 274 10.12 7.10 -24.29
C MET A 274 10.22 5.95 -25.29
N ALA A 275 11.33 5.21 -25.30
CA ALA A 275 11.52 4.01 -26.12
C ALA A 275 10.77 2.77 -25.57
N LEU A 276 10.39 2.74 -24.29
CA LEU A 276 9.69 1.60 -23.70
C LEU A 276 8.28 1.46 -24.24
N ASP A 277 7.85 0.24 -24.53
CA ASP A 277 6.42 -0.04 -24.71
C ASP A 277 5.73 -0.10 -23.34
N LEU A 278 4.88 0.89 -23.08
CA LEU A 278 4.18 1.04 -21.81
C LEU A 278 2.70 0.72 -22.08
N ASN A 279 2.24 -0.43 -21.58
CA ASN A 279 0.91 -1.01 -21.84
C ASN A 279 -0.31 -0.16 -21.45
N TYR A 280 -0.11 1.02 -20.83
CA TYR A 280 -1.19 1.93 -20.41
C TYR A 280 -1.00 3.29 -21.08
N GLU A 281 -2.09 4.04 -21.23
CA GLU A 281 -2.11 5.27 -22.03
C GLU A 281 -1.91 6.51 -21.17
N LYS A 282 -2.29 6.44 -19.89
CA LYS A 282 -2.21 7.56 -18.95
C LYS A 282 -1.15 7.31 -17.89
N PHE A 283 -0.39 8.36 -17.60
CA PHE A 283 0.71 8.38 -16.64
C PHE A 283 0.53 9.50 -15.62
N ILE A 284 1.17 9.32 -14.48
CA ILE A 284 1.36 10.38 -13.47
C ILE A 284 2.79 10.89 -13.63
N VAL A 285 2.95 12.20 -13.84
CA VAL A 285 4.26 12.85 -13.90
C VAL A 285 4.40 13.77 -12.70
N GLN A 286 5.33 13.47 -11.81
CA GLN A 286 5.46 14.11 -10.51
C GLN A 286 6.83 14.77 -10.38
N ALA A 287 6.89 15.95 -9.74
CA ALA A 287 8.15 16.62 -9.40
C ALA A 287 9.04 15.67 -8.62
N LEU A 288 10.30 15.60 -9.01
CA LEU A 288 11.26 14.71 -8.40
C LEU A 288 11.74 15.32 -7.08
N VAL A 289 11.54 14.59 -5.99
CA VAL A 289 12.22 14.84 -4.72
C VAL A 289 13.58 14.19 -4.83
N GLY A 290 14.64 14.99 -4.75
CA GLY A 290 16.01 14.54 -4.88
C GLY A 290 16.92 15.21 -3.86
N HIS A 291 18.21 15.23 -4.14
CA HIS A 291 19.16 16.02 -3.36
C HIS A 291 18.87 17.53 -3.48
N LYS A 292 19.32 18.33 -2.51
CA LYS A 292 19.13 19.80 -2.50
C LYS A 292 19.66 20.50 -3.76
N ASN A 293 20.71 19.95 -4.38
CA ASN A 293 21.35 20.55 -5.55
C ASN A 293 20.61 20.26 -6.87
N TRP A 294 19.79 19.22 -6.92
CA TRP A 294 19.21 18.76 -8.18
C TRP A 294 17.74 18.32 -8.11
N SER A 295 17.06 18.44 -6.97
CA SER A 295 15.61 18.26 -6.85
C SER A 295 14.85 19.22 -7.78
N SER A 296 13.75 18.76 -8.38
CA SER A 296 12.79 19.63 -9.08
C SER A 296 11.58 20.00 -8.22
N SER A 297 11.59 19.53 -6.97
CA SER A 297 10.57 19.78 -5.98
C SER A 297 11.04 20.84 -4.98
N GLN A 298 10.09 21.46 -4.28
CA GLN A 298 10.38 22.27 -3.09
C GLN A 298 10.88 21.44 -1.88
N TRP A 299 10.84 20.11 -2.02
CA TRP A 299 11.25 19.14 -1.02
C TRP A 299 12.54 18.46 -1.44
N HIS A 300 13.33 18.05 -0.45
CA HIS A 300 14.56 17.27 -0.62
C HIS A 300 14.52 16.04 0.28
N HIS A 301 15.23 14.97 -0.09
CA HIS A 301 15.30 13.79 0.78
C HIS A 301 16.02 14.08 2.09
N ALA A 302 15.50 13.53 3.19
CA ALA A 302 16.09 13.65 4.52
C ALA A 302 17.32 12.74 4.71
N CYS A 303 17.43 11.67 3.92
CA CYS A 303 18.44 10.61 3.96
C CYS A 303 18.70 9.99 5.35
N THR A 304 19.31 8.80 5.37
CA THR A 304 19.80 8.21 6.63
C THR A 304 20.85 9.13 7.25
N LEU A 305 21.09 8.98 8.55
CA LEU A 305 22.33 9.48 9.14
C LEU A 305 23.53 8.92 8.36
N PRO A 306 24.61 9.70 8.20
CA PRO A 306 25.81 9.23 7.52
C PRO A 306 26.36 7.97 8.20
N ASP A 307 26.76 6.98 7.40
CA ASP A 307 27.50 5.83 7.91
C ASP A 307 28.95 6.21 8.26
N GLU A 308 29.76 5.23 8.68
CA GLU A 308 31.18 5.45 9.05
C GLU A 308 32.03 6.04 7.90
N GLU A 309 31.61 5.85 6.65
CA GLU A 309 32.26 6.39 5.46
C GLU A 309 31.66 7.75 5.04
N GLY A 310 30.71 8.28 5.81
CA GLY A 310 30.00 9.53 5.52
C GLY A 310 28.93 9.39 4.43
N ARG A 311 28.50 8.17 4.10
CA ARG A 311 27.52 7.93 3.03
C ARG A 311 26.10 8.05 3.56
N GLU A 312 25.25 8.74 2.82
CA GLU A 312 23.84 8.98 3.15
C GLU A 312 22.93 8.32 2.12
N TYR A 313 21.91 7.58 2.57
CA TYR A 313 21.02 6.85 1.67
C TYR A 313 19.61 7.41 1.72
N VAL A 314 18.96 7.53 0.55
CA VAL A 314 17.51 7.81 0.52
C VAL A 314 16.78 6.65 1.19
N PHE A 315 15.82 6.96 2.05
CA PHE A 315 14.91 5.98 2.60
C PHE A 315 13.46 6.41 2.51
N ASP A 316 12.57 5.43 2.56
CA ASP A 316 11.15 5.64 2.81
C ASP A 316 10.73 4.93 4.11
N THR A 317 9.85 5.56 4.87
CA THR A 317 9.23 4.96 6.05
C THR A 317 7.81 4.56 5.72
N ARG A 318 7.52 3.28 5.88
CA ARG A 318 6.21 2.72 5.64
C ARG A 318 5.45 2.62 6.95
N LEU A 319 4.56 3.57 7.17
CA LEU A 319 3.64 3.56 8.29
C LEU A 319 2.32 2.95 7.85
N MET A 320 1.87 1.94 8.57
CA MET A 320 0.60 1.28 8.34
C MET A 320 -0.39 1.68 9.42
N VAL A 321 -1.61 1.97 9.01
CA VAL A 321 -2.71 2.30 9.91
C VAL A 321 -3.89 1.40 9.61
N HIS A 322 -4.73 1.18 10.62
CA HIS A 322 -6.01 0.52 10.45
C HIS A 322 -7.08 1.29 11.23
N ALA A 323 -8.32 1.16 10.77
CA ALA A 323 -9.47 1.78 11.43
C ALA A 323 -9.98 0.85 12.53
N THR A 324 -10.36 1.42 13.66
CA THR A 324 -11.04 0.74 14.77
C THR A 324 -12.29 1.54 15.14
N PRO A 325 -13.21 0.99 15.96
CA PRO A 325 -14.34 1.76 16.49
C PRO A 325 -13.95 3.07 17.19
N ASP A 326 -12.72 3.14 17.74
CA ASP A 326 -12.19 4.31 18.44
C ASP A 326 -11.30 5.22 17.55
N GLY A 327 -11.31 5.01 16.23
CA GLY A 327 -10.50 5.76 15.27
C GLY A 327 -9.29 4.99 14.71
N PHE A 328 -8.43 5.69 13.96
CA PHE A 328 -7.26 5.09 13.34
C PHE A 328 -6.16 4.79 14.36
N ARG A 329 -5.50 3.64 14.20
CA ARG A 329 -4.36 3.22 15.02
C ARG A 329 -3.17 2.81 14.17
N PRO A 330 -1.93 3.04 14.63
CA PRO A 330 -0.75 2.51 13.98
C PRO A 330 -0.72 0.98 14.11
N LEU A 331 -0.42 0.34 13.00
CA LEU A 331 -0.33 -1.11 12.89
C LEU A 331 1.13 -1.54 12.79
N CYS A 332 1.86 -1.03 11.81
CA CYS A 332 3.19 -1.50 11.44
C CYS A 332 4.06 -0.31 10.99
N ILE A 333 5.35 -0.35 11.31
CA ILE A 333 6.34 0.64 10.86
C ILE A 333 7.57 -0.10 10.39
N PHE A 334 8.10 0.29 9.24
CA PHE A 334 9.42 -0.12 8.78
C PHE A 334 9.93 0.84 7.74
N SER A 335 11.23 0.84 7.49
CA SER A 335 11.82 1.64 6.44
C SER A 335 12.57 0.78 5.43
N ARG A 336 12.82 1.35 4.26
CA ARG A 336 13.69 0.77 3.24
C ARG A 336 14.59 1.84 2.69
N ARG A 337 15.83 1.50 2.40
CA ARG A 337 16.80 2.41 1.79
C ARG A 337 17.06 2.09 0.32
N ALA A 338 17.54 3.08 -0.41
CA ALA A 338 18.04 2.94 -1.78
C ALA A 338 19.28 2.04 -1.82
N HIS A 339 19.66 1.60 -3.02
CA HIS A 339 20.81 0.71 -3.20
C HIS A 339 22.13 1.45 -3.01
N LEU A 340 22.25 2.62 -3.61
CA LEU A 340 23.44 3.45 -3.57
C LEU A 340 23.20 4.74 -2.76
N PRO A 341 24.25 5.35 -2.20
CA PRO A 341 24.14 6.60 -1.46
C PRO A 341 23.78 7.77 -2.40
N LEU A 342 23.02 8.74 -1.89
CA LEU A 342 22.52 9.85 -2.68
C LEU A 342 23.66 10.80 -3.08
N PRO A 343 23.96 11.00 -4.37
CA PRO A 343 25.07 11.85 -4.77
C PRO A 343 24.69 13.33 -4.73
N ASP A 344 25.68 14.17 -4.42
CA ASP A 344 25.52 15.63 -4.38
C ASP A 344 25.20 16.24 -5.75
N THR A 345 25.72 15.63 -6.81
CA THR A 345 25.60 16.05 -8.21
C THR A 345 25.34 14.85 -9.11
N LEU A 346 24.75 15.09 -10.27
CA LEU A 346 24.54 14.09 -11.32
C LEU A 346 25.27 14.55 -12.59
N ASP A 347 25.94 13.64 -13.27
CA ASP A 347 26.56 13.88 -14.58
C ASP A 347 25.66 13.48 -15.76
N GLY A 348 24.53 12.81 -15.47
CA GLY A 348 23.51 12.42 -16.42
C GLY A 348 23.77 11.07 -17.11
N THR A 349 24.84 10.38 -16.74
CA THR A 349 25.17 9.03 -17.22
C THR A 349 24.63 7.93 -16.32
N GLU A 350 24.29 8.27 -15.08
CA GLU A 350 23.89 7.34 -14.03
C GLU A 350 22.48 6.75 -14.26
N ASP A 351 22.16 5.66 -13.55
CA ASP A 351 20.78 5.20 -13.37
C ASP A 351 20.25 5.78 -12.07
N SER A 352 19.44 6.83 -12.16
CA SER A 352 18.99 7.58 -10.99
C SER A 352 18.12 6.76 -10.03
N TRP A 353 17.56 5.64 -10.51
CA TRP A 353 16.78 4.74 -9.69
C TRP A 353 17.61 4.04 -8.61
N GLU A 354 18.91 3.84 -8.82
CA GLU A 354 19.79 3.18 -7.84
C GLU A 354 19.95 4.01 -6.55
N TYR A 355 19.85 5.33 -6.64
CA TYR A 355 19.97 6.27 -5.52
C TYR A 355 18.63 6.67 -4.91
N LEU A 356 17.53 6.55 -5.66
CA LEU A 356 16.19 7.03 -5.26
C LEU A 356 15.21 5.88 -4.95
N GLY A 357 15.41 4.71 -5.55
CA GLY A 357 14.50 3.58 -5.50
C GLY A 357 14.67 2.74 -4.24
N THR A 358 13.72 2.82 -3.31
CA THR A 358 13.74 2.03 -2.06
C THR A 358 13.02 0.68 -2.17
N ASN A 359 12.62 0.25 -3.36
CA ASN A 359 11.94 -1.03 -3.53
C ASN A 359 12.93 -2.19 -3.37
N LEU A 360 12.51 -3.22 -2.62
CA LEU A 360 13.35 -4.38 -2.31
C LEU A 360 13.32 -5.46 -3.41
N SER A 361 12.43 -5.34 -4.39
CA SER A 361 12.28 -6.37 -5.42
C SER A 361 13.47 -6.38 -6.38
N ILE A 362 14.21 -7.47 -6.40
CA ILE A 362 15.27 -7.74 -7.38
C ILE A 362 14.66 -8.57 -8.51
N LYS A 363 14.90 -8.16 -9.76
CA LYS A 363 14.61 -8.99 -10.94
C LYS A 363 15.75 -9.99 -11.11
N ASP A 364 15.53 -11.27 -10.82
CA ASP A 364 16.48 -12.32 -11.21
C ASP A 364 16.38 -12.55 -12.73
N THR A 365 17.53 -12.81 -13.35
CA THR A 365 17.71 -13.30 -14.72
C THR A 365 16.87 -14.54 -15.07
N ILE A 366 16.46 -15.35 -14.07
CA ILE A 366 15.70 -16.59 -14.27
C ILE A 366 14.18 -16.40 -14.01
N GLY A 367 13.72 -15.16 -13.81
CA GLY A 367 12.30 -14.85 -13.60
C GLY A 367 11.77 -15.20 -12.19
N ALA A 368 12.63 -15.71 -11.30
CA ALA A 368 12.37 -15.78 -9.88
C ALA A 368 12.49 -14.38 -9.25
N TRP A 369 11.62 -14.07 -8.28
CA TRP A 369 11.68 -12.78 -7.57
C TRP A 369 12.40 -12.97 -6.25
N GLN A 370 13.51 -12.25 -6.05
CA GLN A 370 14.19 -12.16 -4.76
C GLN A 370 13.90 -10.80 -4.10
N SER A 371 13.99 -10.75 -2.77
CA SER A 371 13.88 -9.52 -2.00
C SER A 371 15.24 -9.18 -1.41
N ASP A 372 15.70 -7.95 -1.62
CA ASP A 372 16.88 -7.40 -0.97
C ASP A 372 16.56 -7.11 0.50
N THR A 373 16.85 -8.04 1.39
CA THR A 373 16.56 -7.89 2.81
C THR A 373 17.62 -7.07 3.56
N GLU A 374 18.75 -6.72 2.93
CA GLU A 374 19.81 -5.92 3.56
C GLU A 374 19.50 -4.41 3.54
N ARG A 375 18.67 -3.98 2.58
CA ARG A 375 18.20 -2.58 2.48
C ARG A 375 16.96 -2.26 3.29
N LEU A 376 16.53 -3.22 4.08
CA LEU A 376 15.37 -3.12 4.92
C LEU A 376 15.81 -2.68 6.32
N LEU A 377 15.15 -1.66 6.85
CA LEU A 377 15.45 -1.08 8.15
C LEU A 377 14.25 -1.33 9.05
N SER A 378 14.40 -2.28 9.97
CA SER A 378 13.38 -2.62 10.97
C SER A 378 13.26 -1.51 12.03
N VAL A 379 12.33 -1.69 12.96
CA VAL A 379 12.14 -0.80 14.12
C VAL A 379 13.01 -1.18 15.31
N ASP A 380 14.00 -2.03 15.08
CA ASP A 380 14.99 -2.41 16.07
C ASP A 380 15.94 -1.24 16.33
N ASN A 381 16.55 -1.18 17.52
CA ASN A 381 17.37 -0.04 17.94
C ASN A 381 18.37 0.44 16.85
N GLU A 382 19.29 -0.44 16.43
CA GLU A 382 20.38 -0.09 15.52
C GLU A 382 19.89 0.27 14.10
N PRO A 383 19.04 -0.54 13.42
CA PRO A 383 18.48 -0.16 12.11
C PRO A 383 17.63 1.12 12.14
N PHE A 384 16.93 1.39 13.24
CA PHE A 384 16.08 2.58 13.36
C PHE A 384 16.88 3.84 13.67
N GLU A 385 17.96 3.74 14.46
CA GLU A 385 18.86 4.86 14.78
C GLU A 385 19.42 5.50 13.51
N ALA A 386 19.80 4.69 12.52
CA ALA A 386 20.28 5.14 11.22
C ALA A 386 19.26 6.02 10.44
N LEU A 387 17.97 5.98 10.77
CA LEU A 387 16.95 6.80 10.11
C LEU A 387 16.90 8.24 10.63
N GLY A 388 17.42 8.51 11.83
CA GLY A 388 17.37 9.84 12.45
C GLY A 388 15.94 10.37 12.71
N LEU A 389 14.93 9.50 12.78
CA LEU A 389 13.53 9.91 12.94
C LEU A 389 13.17 10.18 14.40
N SER A 390 12.47 11.29 14.64
CA SER A 390 11.91 11.65 15.95
C SER A 390 10.46 11.18 16.12
N VAL A 391 9.91 11.32 17.34
CA VAL A 391 8.48 11.05 17.59
C VAL A 391 7.62 11.99 16.78
N GLU A 392 8.00 13.27 16.65
CA GLU A 392 7.26 14.24 15.83
C GLU A 392 7.20 13.81 14.35
N ASN A 393 8.28 13.25 13.81
CA ASN A 393 8.27 12.74 12.44
C ASN A 393 7.30 11.57 12.28
N LEU A 394 7.24 10.65 13.25
CA LEU A 394 6.29 9.52 13.23
C LEU A 394 4.84 9.99 13.38
N VAL A 395 4.59 11.00 14.22
CA VAL A 395 3.26 11.61 14.38
C VAL A 395 2.82 12.34 13.11
N ASP A 396 3.68 13.14 12.49
CA ASP A 396 3.38 13.80 11.22
C ASP A 396 3.09 12.76 10.11
N GLY A 397 3.91 11.71 10.06
CA GLY A 397 3.69 10.57 9.18
C GLY A 397 2.34 9.88 9.40
N PHE A 398 1.94 9.70 10.66
CA PHE A 398 0.65 9.14 11.02
C PHE A 398 -0.51 10.00 10.54
N VAL A 399 -0.46 11.30 10.81
CA VAL A 399 -1.49 12.24 10.37
C VAL A 399 -1.59 12.26 8.83
N GLN A 400 -0.47 12.31 8.11
CA GLN A 400 -0.46 12.21 6.64
C GLN A 400 -1.11 10.91 6.16
N THR A 401 -0.75 9.78 6.77
CA THR A 401 -1.29 8.45 6.41
C THR A 401 -2.79 8.36 6.66
N VAL A 402 -3.28 8.87 7.79
CA VAL A 402 -4.71 8.92 8.12
C VAL A 402 -5.47 9.80 7.12
N MET A 403 -5.00 11.01 6.85
CA MET A 403 -5.66 11.91 5.90
C MET A 403 -5.77 11.26 4.51
N ALA A 404 -4.73 10.59 4.04
CA ALA A 404 -4.75 9.91 2.75
C ALA A 404 -5.62 8.65 2.73
N ALA A 405 -5.64 7.88 3.81
CA ALA A 405 -6.56 6.75 3.94
C ALA A 405 -8.02 7.25 3.89
N THR A 406 -8.34 8.32 4.62
CA THR A 406 -9.66 8.97 4.62
C THR A 406 -10.01 9.54 3.25
N ALA A 407 -9.07 10.17 2.55
CA ALA A 407 -9.28 10.67 1.19
C ALA A 407 -9.65 9.53 0.22
N ILE A 408 -8.90 8.42 0.29
CA ILE A 408 -9.18 7.24 -0.55
C ILE A 408 -10.52 6.59 -0.17
N ASP A 409 -10.87 6.51 1.12
CA ASP A 409 -12.18 5.98 1.56
C ASP A 409 -13.34 6.81 1.03
N LYS A 410 -13.22 8.14 1.01
CA LYS A 410 -14.21 9.01 0.36
C LYS A 410 -14.31 8.76 -1.14
N MET A 411 -13.19 8.53 -1.83
CA MET A 411 -13.19 8.18 -3.25
C MET A 411 -13.83 6.81 -3.49
N CYS A 412 -13.58 5.82 -2.63
CA CYS A 412 -14.25 4.52 -2.69
C CYS A 412 -15.76 4.65 -2.47
N CYS A 413 -16.20 5.44 -1.48
CA CYS A 413 -17.63 5.71 -1.27
C CYS A 413 -18.30 6.36 -2.50
N ARG A 414 -17.60 7.25 -3.22
CA ARG A 414 -18.10 7.86 -4.46
C ARG A 414 -18.31 6.83 -5.58
N LEU A 415 -17.52 5.77 -5.60
CA LEU A 415 -17.57 4.69 -6.58
C LEU A 415 -18.55 3.56 -6.21
N VAL A 416 -19.36 3.74 -5.16
CA VAL A 416 -20.36 2.77 -4.72
C VAL A 416 -21.74 3.42 -4.79
N ARG A 417 -22.65 2.79 -5.51
CA ARG A 417 -24.03 3.25 -5.67
C ARG A 417 -24.86 2.94 -4.41
N PRO A 418 -26.04 3.56 -4.23
CA PRO A 418 -26.89 3.32 -3.06
C PRO A 418 -27.32 1.85 -2.86
N ASP A 419 -27.32 1.04 -3.92
CA ASP A 419 -27.59 -0.41 -3.89
C ASP A 419 -26.35 -1.27 -3.58
N ASN A 420 -25.22 -0.64 -3.22
CA ASN A 420 -23.91 -1.24 -3.01
C ASN A 420 -23.23 -1.82 -4.26
N SER A 421 -23.77 -1.59 -5.46
CA SER A 421 -23.08 -1.92 -6.70
C SER A 421 -21.92 -0.96 -6.97
N PHE A 422 -20.88 -1.44 -7.65
CA PHE A 422 -19.77 -0.59 -8.07
C PHE A 422 -20.18 0.30 -9.24
N ASP A 423 -19.88 1.60 -9.15
CA ASP A 423 -20.16 2.56 -10.20
C ASP A 423 -19.08 2.52 -11.29
N PHE A 424 -19.26 1.62 -12.25
CA PHE A 424 -18.31 1.47 -13.36
C PHE A 424 -18.28 2.66 -14.31
N GLU A 425 -19.40 3.38 -14.47
CA GLU A 425 -19.48 4.55 -15.35
C GLU A 425 -18.64 5.68 -14.75
N GLU A 426 -18.83 5.96 -13.47
CA GLU A 426 -18.03 6.92 -12.73
C GLU A 426 -16.55 6.53 -12.71
N PHE A 427 -16.25 5.23 -12.51
CA PHE A 427 -14.88 4.74 -12.57
C PHE A 427 -14.24 4.97 -13.95
N ALA A 428 -14.97 4.73 -15.04
CA ALA A 428 -14.47 4.93 -16.41
C ALA A 428 -14.13 6.41 -16.66
N VAL A 429 -14.98 7.34 -16.21
CA VAL A 429 -14.73 8.78 -16.28
C VAL A 429 -13.51 9.20 -15.44
N LEU A 430 -13.35 8.60 -14.25
CA LEU A 430 -12.24 8.92 -13.35
C LEU A 430 -10.90 8.32 -13.81
N ALA A 431 -10.89 7.08 -14.30
CA ALA A 431 -9.70 6.41 -14.78
C ALA A 431 -9.24 6.98 -16.13
N ASP A 432 -10.16 7.18 -17.08
CA ASP A 432 -9.89 7.75 -18.41
C ASP A 432 -8.71 7.07 -19.14
N ASP A 433 -8.64 5.74 -19.05
CA ASP A 433 -7.61 4.93 -19.70
C ASP A 433 -8.26 3.66 -20.25
N ARG A 434 -8.21 3.48 -21.58
CA ARG A 434 -8.91 2.38 -22.24
C ARG A 434 -8.32 1.02 -21.84
N LYS A 435 -7.02 0.94 -21.58
CA LYS A 435 -6.32 -0.32 -21.28
C LYS A 435 -6.72 -0.90 -19.95
N ILE A 436 -6.92 -0.06 -18.92
CA ILE A 436 -7.44 -0.56 -17.64
C ILE A 436 -8.92 -0.97 -17.76
N LEU A 437 -9.69 -0.29 -18.61
CA LEU A 437 -11.07 -0.68 -18.87
C LEU A 437 -11.14 -2.02 -19.61
N GLU A 438 -10.32 -2.24 -20.63
CA GLU A 438 -10.17 -3.56 -21.30
C GLU A 438 -9.67 -4.66 -20.34
N GLU A 439 -8.89 -4.33 -19.31
CA GLU A 439 -8.46 -5.29 -18.29
C GLU A 439 -9.58 -5.65 -17.30
N ILE A 440 -10.53 -4.74 -17.07
CA ILE A 440 -11.65 -4.93 -16.13
C ILE A 440 -12.86 -5.54 -16.84
N TYR A 441 -13.18 -5.01 -18.01
CA TYR A 441 -14.17 -5.52 -18.93
C TYR A 441 -13.47 -6.57 -19.80
N ASP A 442 -13.67 -7.84 -19.46
CA ASP A 442 -13.46 -8.91 -20.44
C ASP A 442 -14.49 -8.70 -21.58
N LEU A 443 -14.19 -7.80 -22.52
CA LEU A 443 -15.05 -7.41 -23.64
C LEU A 443 -15.32 -8.57 -24.61
N SER A 444 -14.82 -9.77 -24.33
CA SER A 444 -15.17 -10.99 -25.04
C SER A 444 -16.55 -11.56 -24.65
N ASP A 445 -17.15 -11.10 -23.54
CA ASP A 445 -18.45 -11.58 -23.03
C ASP A 445 -19.62 -10.59 -23.22
N THR A 446 -19.40 -9.42 -23.82
CA THR A 446 -20.51 -8.51 -24.17
C THR A 446 -21.11 -8.93 -25.50
N SER A 447 -22.16 -9.74 -25.44
CA SER A 447 -23.09 -9.98 -26.56
C SER A 447 -23.97 -8.76 -26.91
N ASP A 448 -23.71 -7.59 -26.30
CA ASP A 448 -24.36 -6.32 -26.63
C ASP A 448 -23.32 -5.27 -27.07
N GLU A 449 -22.96 -5.30 -28.35
CA GLU A 449 -22.08 -4.32 -29.03
C GLU A 449 -22.69 -2.91 -29.18
N THR A 450 -23.86 -2.61 -28.59
CA THR A 450 -24.61 -1.39 -28.95
C THR A 450 -24.73 -0.30 -27.88
N SER A 451 -24.02 -0.35 -26.74
CA SER A 451 -24.22 0.67 -25.68
C SER A 451 -22.98 1.41 -25.16
N VAL A 452 -21.76 1.12 -25.63
CA VAL A 452 -20.54 1.74 -25.05
C VAL A 452 -19.87 2.78 -25.97
N VAL A 453 -20.52 3.17 -27.07
CA VAL A 453 -20.04 4.31 -27.87
C VAL A 453 -21.18 5.27 -28.16
N ASN A 454 -21.31 6.27 -27.29
CA ASN A 454 -21.59 7.66 -27.65
C ASN A 454 -21.09 8.61 -26.57
#